data_AF-A0A7C2XXW4-F1
#
_entry.id   AF-A0A7C2XXW4-F1
#
_cell.length_a   1.000
_cell.length_b   1.000
_cell.length_c   1.000
_cell.angle_alpha   90.00
_cell.angle_beta   90.00
_cell.angle_gamma   90.00
#
_symmetry.space_group_name_H-M   'P 1'
#
loop_
_entity.id
_entity.type
_entity.pdbx_description
1 polymer ?
#
loop_
_entity_poly.entity_id
_entity_poly.type
_entity_poly.pdbx_seq_one_letter_code
_entity_poly.pdbx_strand_id
1 'polypeptide(L)'
;RGTTRRVTLPNGRTVEVKIPAGVREGSVVRLAGQGEPGLGGPAGDLYLKVRLQKHPIFTVSGDDVYVEVPITPWEAVLGGKIQVPTLEGTVEVTLPPGSQSGQKLRLRGQGLNRRRGGRGDQYVQLRIVVPTNPTPAERRLFEQLARESSFNPRR
;
A
#
# COMPACT_ATOMS: atom_id res chain seq x y z
N ARG A 1 3.91 -12.23 -3.74
CA ARG A 1 4.25 -13.65 -4.01
C ARG A 1 5.20 -14.15 -2.92
N GLY A 2 5.26 -15.46 -2.67
CA GLY A 2 6.36 -16.01 -1.87
C GLY A 2 7.68 -15.88 -2.61
N THR A 3 8.80 -15.97 -1.91
CA THR A 3 10.14 -15.89 -2.53
C THR A 3 11.13 -16.73 -1.75
N THR A 4 12.25 -17.08 -2.37
CA THR A 4 13.39 -17.67 -1.67
C THR A 4 14.45 -16.58 -1.51
N ARG A 5 14.93 -16.39 -0.28
CA ARG A 5 15.90 -15.33 0.04
C ARG A 5 17.10 -15.94 0.75
N ARG A 6 18.30 -15.60 0.28
CA ARG A 6 19.54 -15.89 1.00
C ARG A 6 19.74 -14.86 2.11
N VAL A 7 20.03 -15.33 3.31
CA VAL A 7 20.27 -14.49 4.50
C VAL A 7 21.62 -14.88 5.09
N THR A 8 22.50 -13.91 5.26
CA THR A 8 23.77 -14.09 5.97
C THR A 8 23.53 -13.85 7.46
N LEU A 9 23.90 -14.84 8.27
CA LEU A 9 23.77 -14.82 9.72
C LEU A 9 24.93 -14.05 10.37
N PRO A 10 24.80 -13.60 11.63
CA PRO A 10 25.89 -12.92 12.34
C PRO A 10 27.20 -13.71 12.42
N ASN A 11 27.11 -15.05 12.39
CA ASN A 11 28.27 -15.96 12.37
C ASN A 11 28.88 -16.15 10.97
N GLY A 12 28.46 -15.38 9.96
CA GLY A 12 28.98 -15.41 8.59
C GLY A 12 28.41 -16.51 7.70
N ARG A 13 27.65 -17.48 8.25
CA ARG A 13 26.98 -18.52 7.45
C ARG A 13 25.85 -17.92 6.63
N THR A 14 25.69 -18.38 5.40
CA THR A 14 24.54 -17.99 4.56
C THR A 14 23.55 -19.14 4.47
N VAL A 15 22.28 -18.85 4.76
CA VAL A 15 21.18 -19.82 4.68
C VAL A 15 20.16 -19.38 3.65
N GLU A 16 19.61 -20.35 2.92
CA GLU A 16 18.54 -20.11 1.95
C GLU A 16 17.17 -20.33 2.61
N VAL A 17 16.33 -19.29 2.59
CA VAL A 17 15.08 -19.23 3.34
C VAL A 17 13.93 -19.14 2.37
N LYS A 18 13.06 -20.14 2.36
CA LYS A 18 11.79 -20.09 1.64
C LYS A 18 10.79 -19.26 2.44
N ILE A 19 10.43 -18.09 1.93
CA ILE A 19 9.43 -17.17 2.49
C ILE A 19 8.08 -17.47 1.81
N PRO A 20 7.10 -18.05 2.54
CA PRO A 20 5.78 -18.33 1.97
C PRO A 20 5.08 -17.08 1.47
N ALA A 21 4.14 -17.24 0.53
CA ALA A 21 3.22 -16.17 0.19
C ALA A 21 2.34 -15.83 1.41
N GLY A 22 2.02 -14.54 1.62
CA GLY A 22 1.16 -14.12 2.74
C GLY A 22 1.88 -14.02 4.09
N VAL A 23 3.22 -13.94 4.09
CA VAL A 23 4.00 -13.54 5.25
C VAL A 23 3.70 -12.09 5.61
N ARG A 24 3.51 -11.82 6.90
CA ARG A 24 3.17 -10.51 7.47
C ARG A 24 4.30 -9.97 8.33
N GLU A 25 4.19 -8.69 8.67
CA GLU A 25 4.98 -8.08 9.75
C GLU A 25 4.98 -8.97 10.99
N GLY A 26 6.17 -9.24 11.54
CA GLY A 26 6.35 -10.05 12.73
C GLY A 26 6.18 -11.56 12.54
N SER A 27 5.90 -12.06 11.34
CA SER A 27 5.85 -13.51 11.08
C SER A 27 7.19 -14.16 11.38
N VAL A 28 7.16 -15.36 11.95
CA VAL A 28 8.37 -16.12 12.29
C VAL A 28 8.52 -17.29 11.33
N VAL A 29 9.67 -17.38 10.67
CA VAL A 29 10.07 -18.52 9.84
C VAL A 29 11.09 -19.33 10.63
N ARG A 30 10.74 -20.60 10.93
CA ARG A 30 11.62 -21.55 11.61
C ARG A 30 12.42 -22.34 10.58
N LEU A 31 13.74 -22.37 10.74
CA LEU A 31 14.63 -23.27 10.01
C LEU A 31 15.17 -24.31 10.97
N ALA A 32 14.66 -25.54 10.84
CA ALA A 32 15.01 -26.63 11.73
C ALA A 32 16.50 -27.00 11.58
N GLY A 33 17.22 -27.14 12.70
CA GLY A 33 18.64 -27.54 12.72
C GLY A 33 19.62 -26.51 12.13
N GLN A 34 19.17 -25.28 11.86
CA GLN A 34 20.01 -24.19 11.33
C GLN A 34 20.47 -23.20 12.41
N GLY A 35 20.17 -23.48 13.68
CA GLY A 35 20.62 -22.72 14.84
C GLY A 35 22.07 -23.04 15.21
N GLU A 36 22.43 -22.70 16.45
CA GLU A 36 23.77 -22.93 16.98
C GLU A 36 24.04 -24.43 17.25
N PRO A 37 25.31 -24.88 17.14
CA PRO A 37 25.69 -26.25 17.46
C PRO A 37 25.33 -26.60 18.92
N GLY A 38 24.77 -27.80 19.12
CA GLY A 38 24.55 -28.34 20.46
C GLY A 38 25.85 -28.92 21.05
N LEU A 39 26.04 -28.78 22.37
CA LEU A 39 27.11 -29.48 23.09
C LEU A 39 26.73 -30.97 23.24
N GLY A 40 27.21 -31.80 22.30
CA GLY A 40 26.96 -33.24 22.30
C GLY A 40 25.61 -33.69 21.72
N GLY A 41 24.91 -32.80 21.00
CA GLY A 41 23.59 -33.06 20.41
C GLY A 41 23.35 -32.30 19.10
N PRO A 42 22.17 -32.47 18.46
CA PRO A 42 21.84 -31.79 17.21
C PRO A 42 21.85 -30.27 17.38
N ALA A 43 22.12 -29.55 16.28
CA ALA A 43 22.03 -28.10 16.26
C ALA A 43 20.61 -27.63 16.59
N GLY A 44 20.51 -26.45 17.22
CA GLY A 44 19.24 -25.81 17.51
C GLY A 44 18.52 -25.31 16.25
N ASP A 45 17.42 -24.58 16.44
CA ASP A 45 16.67 -23.99 15.33
C ASP A 45 16.95 -22.50 15.18
N LEU A 46 16.89 -22.01 13.94
CA LEU A 46 16.94 -20.59 13.66
C LEU A 46 15.53 -20.04 13.45
N TYR A 47 15.20 -18.98 14.19
CA TYR A 47 13.92 -18.27 14.06
C TYR A 47 14.16 -16.91 13.41
N LEU A 48 13.61 -16.72 12.21
CA LEU A 48 13.68 -15.47 11.47
C LEU A 48 12.38 -14.70 11.63
N LYS A 49 12.45 -13.53 12.29
CA LYS A 49 11.31 -12.61 12.38
C LYS A 49 11.29 -11.67 11.19
N VAL A 50 10.21 -11.71 10.42
CA VAL A 50 10.04 -10.89 9.23
C VAL A 50 9.65 -9.48 9.61
N ARG A 51 10.33 -8.50 9.01
CA ARG A 51 9.93 -7.09 9.02
C ARG A 51 9.68 -6.63 7.58
N LEU A 52 8.52 -6.03 7.36
CA LEU A 52 8.16 -5.37 6.12
C LEU A 52 8.89 -4.03 6.06
N GLN A 53 9.61 -3.83 4.97
CA GLN A 53 10.22 -2.54 4.68
C GLN A 53 9.11 -1.54 4.32
N LYS A 54 9.22 -0.31 4.83
CA LYS A 54 8.31 0.78 4.47
C LYS A 54 8.38 1.02 2.96
N HIS A 55 7.23 0.93 2.29
CA HIS A 55 7.11 1.22 0.87
C HIS A 55 6.76 2.72 0.67
N PRO A 56 7.27 3.39 -0.38
CA PRO A 56 7.02 4.82 -0.58
C PRO A 56 5.54 5.16 -0.84
N ILE A 57 4.79 4.26 -1.49
CA ILE A 57 3.39 4.51 -1.89
C ILE A 57 2.36 3.63 -1.19
N PHE A 58 2.78 2.50 -0.61
CA PHE A 58 1.85 1.52 -0.03
C PHE A 58 2.05 1.42 1.47
N THR A 59 0.95 1.42 2.20
CA THR A 59 0.92 1.10 3.62
C THR A 59 0.14 -0.19 3.82
N VAL A 60 0.69 -1.12 4.60
CA VAL A 60 0.03 -2.40 4.90
C VAL A 60 -0.60 -2.31 6.29
N SER A 61 -1.87 -2.68 6.40
CA SER A 61 -2.55 -2.88 7.69
C SER A 61 -3.28 -4.22 7.66
N GLY A 62 -2.80 -5.18 8.44
CA GLY A 62 -3.31 -6.55 8.40
C GLY A 62 -3.06 -7.21 7.04
N ASP A 63 -4.14 -7.56 6.34
CA ASP A 63 -4.11 -8.11 4.98
C ASP A 63 -4.41 -7.05 3.90
N ASP A 64 -4.79 -5.86 4.32
CA ASP A 64 -5.24 -4.79 3.42
C ASP A 64 -4.08 -3.82 3.13
N VAL A 65 -4.15 -3.20 1.97
CA VAL A 65 -3.16 -2.26 1.46
C VAL A 65 -3.82 -0.91 1.28
N TYR A 66 -3.11 0.15 1.64
CA TYR A 66 -3.57 1.53 1.53
C TYR A 66 -2.65 2.28 0.59
N VAL A 67 -3.24 3.08 -0.29
CA VAL A 67 -2.55 4.00 -1.18
C VAL A 67 -3.25 5.35 -1.12
N GLU A 68 -2.48 6.43 -1.10
CA GLU A 68 -3.01 7.78 -1.29
C GLU A 68 -2.90 8.14 -2.77
N VAL A 69 -4.01 8.53 -3.40
CA VAL A 69 -4.04 8.93 -4.81
C VAL A 69 -4.44 10.40 -4.90
N PRO A 70 -3.55 11.26 -5.43
CA PRO A 70 -3.88 12.65 -5.68
C PRO A 70 -4.88 12.74 -6.84
N ILE A 71 -5.93 13.54 -6.65
CA ILE A 71 -6.91 13.86 -7.68
C ILE A 71 -7.08 15.38 -7.76
N THR A 72 -7.46 15.86 -8.93
CA THR A 72 -7.75 17.27 -9.17
C THR A 72 -9.12 17.66 -8.60
N PRO A 73 -9.40 18.96 -8.38
CA PRO A 73 -10.69 19.40 -7.86
C PRO A 73 -11.85 19.11 -8.82
N TRP A 74 -11.61 19.22 -10.13
CA TRP A 74 -12.64 18.93 -11.14
C TRP A 74 -12.88 17.43 -11.31
N GLU A 75 -11.88 16.56 -11.17
CA GLU A 75 -12.13 15.10 -11.08
C GLU A 75 -12.98 14.78 -9.86
N ALA A 76 -12.68 15.38 -8.70
CA ALA A 76 -13.48 15.19 -7.48
C ALA A 76 -14.95 15.63 -7.68
N VAL A 77 -15.17 16.80 -8.28
CA VAL A 77 -16.52 17.34 -8.48
C VAL A 77 -17.29 16.61 -9.58
N LEU A 78 -16.69 16.44 -10.76
CA LEU A 78 -17.35 15.92 -11.95
C LEU A 78 -17.36 14.39 -12.00
N GLY A 79 -16.50 13.73 -11.22
CA GLY A 79 -16.22 12.31 -11.37
C GLY A 79 -15.35 12.04 -12.59
N GLY A 80 -15.15 10.75 -12.89
CA GLY A 80 -14.36 10.34 -14.04
C GLY A 80 -13.69 8.99 -13.83
N LYS A 81 -12.56 8.79 -14.50
CA LYS A 81 -11.75 7.57 -14.41
C LYS A 81 -10.32 7.98 -14.09
N ILE A 82 -9.75 7.37 -13.05
CA ILE A 82 -8.38 7.61 -12.61
C ILE A 82 -7.58 6.32 -12.64
N GLN A 83 -6.27 6.44 -12.86
CA GLN A 83 -5.36 5.31 -12.75
C GLN A 83 -4.85 5.15 -11.33
N VAL A 84 -4.94 3.94 -10.78
CA VAL A 84 -4.52 3.62 -9.42
C VAL A 84 -3.47 2.51 -9.45
N PRO A 85 -2.28 2.72 -8.83
CA PRO A 85 -1.28 1.67 -8.72
C PRO A 85 -1.74 0.61 -7.71
N THR A 86 -1.58 -0.66 -8.06
CA THR A 86 -1.78 -1.81 -7.18
C THR A 86 -0.50 -2.63 -7.07
N LEU A 87 -0.49 -3.66 -6.22
CA LEU A 87 0.64 -4.58 -6.12
C LEU A 87 0.89 -5.41 -7.40
N GLU A 88 -0.08 -5.48 -8.31
CA GLU A 88 -0.03 -6.31 -9.52
C GLU A 88 0.02 -5.48 -10.82
N GLY A 89 0.00 -4.16 -10.71
CA GLY A 89 -0.02 -3.24 -11.85
C GLY A 89 -0.99 -2.09 -11.63
N THR A 90 -1.20 -1.28 -12.66
CA THR A 90 -2.13 -0.14 -12.61
C THR A 90 -3.53 -0.58 -13.04
N VAL A 91 -4.55 -0.13 -12.32
CA VAL A 91 -5.96 -0.37 -12.67
C VAL A 91 -6.71 0.95 -12.84
N GLU A 92 -7.72 0.96 -13.71
CA GLU A 92 -8.63 2.09 -13.86
C GLU A 92 -9.72 2.01 -12.78
N VAL A 93 -9.97 3.12 -12.09
CA VAL A 93 -11.00 3.23 -11.04
C VAL A 93 -11.96 4.36 -11.42
N THR A 94 -13.26 4.06 -11.38
CA THR A 94 -14.30 5.08 -11.56
C THR A 94 -14.44 5.91 -10.30
N LEU A 95 -14.28 7.22 -10.45
CA LEU A 95 -14.45 8.21 -9.42
C LEU A 95 -15.91 8.73 -9.47
N PRO A 96 -16.72 8.56 -8.42
CA PRO A 96 -18.06 9.11 -8.40
C PRO A 96 -18.02 10.64 -8.36
N PRO A 97 -18.97 11.34 -9.01
CA PRO A 97 -19.12 12.78 -8.86
C PRO A 97 -19.31 13.17 -7.39
N GLY A 98 -18.76 14.33 -7.00
CA GLY A 98 -18.82 14.81 -5.61
C GLY A 98 -17.91 14.05 -4.64
N SER A 99 -16.86 13.37 -5.13
CA SER A 99 -15.87 12.70 -4.29
C SER A 99 -15.14 13.68 -3.36
N GLN A 100 -14.85 13.24 -2.15
CA GLN A 100 -14.26 14.09 -1.10
C GLN A 100 -12.81 13.71 -0.79
N SER A 101 -12.02 14.69 -0.33
CA SER A 101 -10.69 14.40 0.21
C SER A 101 -10.80 13.50 1.46
N GLY A 102 -9.96 12.48 1.55
CA GLY A 102 -10.01 11.46 2.60
C GLY A 102 -11.00 10.31 2.36
N GLN A 103 -11.89 10.42 1.36
CA GLN A 103 -12.77 9.32 0.97
C GLN A 103 -11.94 8.11 0.53
N LYS A 104 -12.39 6.91 0.91
CA LYS A 104 -11.71 5.65 0.59
C LYS A 104 -12.53 4.84 -0.41
N LEU A 105 -11.95 4.55 -1.56
CA LEU A 105 -12.51 3.61 -2.54
C LEU A 105 -11.90 2.22 -2.30
N ARG A 106 -12.74 1.19 -2.25
CA ARG A 106 -12.29 -0.19 -2.00
C ARG A 106 -12.14 -0.95 -3.31
N LEU A 107 -10.94 -1.44 -3.58
CA LEU A 107 -10.64 -2.37 -4.66
C LEU A 107 -10.56 -3.78 -4.09
N ARG A 108 -11.62 -4.55 -4.33
CA ARG A 108 -11.78 -5.88 -3.75
C ARG A 108 -10.72 -6.84 -4.27
N GLY A 109 -10.09 -7.59 -3.37
CA GLY A 109 -9.10 -8.61 -3.70
C GLY A 109 -7.75 -8.08 -4.15
N GLN A 110 -7.50 -6.77 -4.06
CA GLN A 110 -6.22 -6.15 -4.47
C GLN A 110 -5.22 -6.00 -3.32
N GLY A 111 -5.53 -6.52 -2.13
CA GLY A 111 -4.62 -6.56 -0.98
C GLY A 111 -3.68 -7.76 -0.99
N LEU A 112 -3.08 -8.05 0.18
CA LEU A 112 -2.14 -9.15 0.39
C LEU A 112 -2.85 -10.51 0.46
N ASN A 113 -2.10 -11.58 0.20
CA ASN A 113 -2.60 -12.94 0.35
C ASN A 113 -2.86 -13.27 1.82
N ARG A 114 -4.03 -13.84 2.12
CA ARG A 114 -4.41 -14.29 3.46
C ARG A 114 -3.87 -15.69 3.74
N ARG A 115 -3.55 -15.99 5.01
CA ARG A 115 -3.07 -17.32 5.44
C ARG A 115 -4.05 -18.47 5.14
N ARG A 116 -5.36 -18.22 5.23
CA ARG A 116 -6.42 -19.22 5.01
C ARG A 116 -6.95 -19.24 3.58
N GLY A 117 -6.23 -18.63 2.64
CA GLY A 117 -6.68 -18.45 1.26
C GLY A 117 -7.46 -17.15 1.05
N GLY A 118 -7.50 -16.71 -0.21
CA GLY A 118 -8.04 -15.42 -0.60
C GLY A 118 -7.07 -14.25 -0.41
N ARG A 119 -7.56 -13.04 -0.68
CA ARG A 119 -6.79 -11.79 -0.59
C ARG A 119 -7.52 -10.77 0.26
N GLY A 120 -6.76 -9.89 0.90
CA GLY A 120 -7.27 -8.63 1.42
C GLY A 120 -7.65 -7.68 0.28
N ASP A 121 -7.98 -6.45 0.65
CA ASP A 121 -8.41 -5.42 -0.28
C ASP A 121 -7.40 -4.28 -0.34
N GLN A 122 -7.49 -3.47 -1.39
CA GLN A 122 -6.78 -2.20 -1.46
C GLN A 122 -7.75 -1.05 -1.22
N TYR A 123 -7.39 -0.14 -0.32
CA TYR A 123 -8.11 1.10 -0.06
C TYR A 123 -7.37 2.27 -0.68
N VAL A 124 -8.04 2.94 -1.60
CA VAL A 124 -7.56 4.13 -2.29
C VAL A 124 -8.08 5.34 -1.53
N GLN A 125 -7.22 5.99 -0.77
CA GLN A 125 -7.55 7.24 -0.09
C GLN A 125 -7.34 8.40 -1.06
N LEU A 126 -8.41 9.11 -1.38
CA LEU A 126 -8.37 10.25 -2.28
C LEU A 126 -7.79 11.46 -1.56
N ARG A 127 -6.92 12.20 -2.26
CA ARG A 127 -6.41 13.49 -1.79
C ARG A 127 -6.60 14.53 -2.87
N ILE A 128 -7.44 15.53 -2.61
CA ILE A 128 -7.61 16.63 -3.55
C ILE A 128 -6.36 17.51 -3.51
N VAL A 129 -5.72 17.70 -4.66
CA VAL A 129 -4.56 18.57 -4.85
C VAL A 129 -4.92 19.68 -5.82
N VAL A 130 -4.30 20.86 -5.65
CA VAL A 130 -4.53 22.03 -6.50
C VAL A 130 -3.26 22.39 -7.29
N PRO A 131 -3.38 23.00 -8.48
CA PRO A 131 -2.22 23.48 -9.23
C PRO A 131 -1.41 24.49 -8.40
N THR A 132 -0.10 24.31 -8.31
CA THR A 132 0.79 25.23 -7.59
C THR A 132 1.05 26.52 -8.36
N ASN A 133 1.07 26.44 -9.69
CA ASN A 133 1.34 27.57 -10.60
C ASN A 133 0.28 27.64 -11.70
N PRO A 134 -0.95 28.08 -11.40
CA PRO A 134 -2.00 28.20 -12.41
C PRO A 134 -1.66 29.29 -13.42
N THR A 135 -1.92 29.00 -14.70
CA THR A 135 -1.88 29.96 -15.79
C THR A 135 -2.88 31.11 -15.58
N PRO A 136 -2.73 32.26 -16.28
CA PRO A 136 -3.71 33.34 -16.21
C PRO A 136 -5.13 32.90 -16.57
N ALA A 137 -5.28 31.94 -17.48
CA ALA A 137 -6.57 31.38 -17.86
C ALA A 137 -7.19 30.54 -16.73
N GLU A 138 -6.43 29.62 -16.13
CA GLU A 138 -6.88 28.81 -14.99
C GLU A 138 -7.27 29.68 -13.80
N ARG A 139 -6.47 30.71 -13.49
CA ARG A 139 -6.76 31.67 -12.42
C ARG A 139 -8.12 32.34 -12.62
N ARG A 140 -8.42 32.82 -13.84
CA ARG A 140 -9.72 33.44 -14.15
C ARG A 140 -10.89 32.49 -13.92
N LEU A 141 -10.74 31.20 -14.27
CA LEU A 141 -11.76 30.18 -14.03
C LEU A 141 -12.00 29.95 -12.55
N PHE A 142 -10.92 29.87 -11.75
CA PHE A 142 -11.04 29.73 -10.30
C PHE A 142 -11.65 30.98 -9.64
N GLU A 143 -11.34 32.19 -10.12
CA GLU A 143 -11.96 33.42 -9.64
C GLU A 143 -13.46 33.48 -9.97
N GLN A 144 -13.86 32.99 -11.14
CA GLN A 144 -15.27 32.85 -11.49
C GLN A 144 -15.97 31.85 -10.58
N LEU A 145 -15.39 30.66 -10.38
CA LEU A 145 -15.94 29.65 -9.47
C LEU A 145 -16.08 30.20 -8.03
N ALA A 146 -15.11 30.99 -7.56
CA ALA A 146 -15.16 31.59 -6.24
C ALA A 146 -16.29 32.63 -6.07
N ARG A 147 -16.70 33.32 -7.14
CA ARG A 147 -17.84 34.25 -7.12
C ARG A 147 -19.20 33.53 -7.15
N GLU A 148 -19.29 32.44 -7.91
CA GLU A 148 -20.54 31.70 -8.10
C GLU A 148 -20.83 30.71 -6.96
N SER A 149 -19.79 30.12 -6.37
CA SER A 149 -19.93 29.05 -5.38
C SER A 149 -20.40 29.56 -4.02
N SER A 150 -21.44 28.92 -3.47
CA SER A 150 -21.93 29.13 -2.11
C SER A 150 -21.32 28.16 -1.07
N PHE A 151 -20.38 27.31 -1.50
CA PHE A 151 -19.81 26.26 -0.66
C PHE A 151 -18.89 26.85 0.43
N ASN A 152 -19.21 26.57 1.70
CA ASN A 152 -18.40 26.96 2.85
C ASN A 152 -17.81 25.71 3.56
N PRO A 153 -16.52 25.41 3.37
CA PRO A 153 -15.89 24.21 3.94
C PRO A 153 -15.53 24.31 5.44
N ARG A 154 -15.82 25.44 6.11
CA ARG A 154 -15.48 25.70 7.52
C ARG A 154 -16.71 26.10 8.35
N ARG A 155 -17.88 25.60 7.98
CA ARG A 155 -19.07 25.71 8.84
C ARG A 155 -18.94 24.81 10.06
#